data_AF-A0A923J094-F1
#
_entry.id   AF-A0A923J094-F1
#
_cell.length_a   1.000
_cell.length_b   1.000
_cell.length_c   1.000
_cell.angle_alpha   90.00
_cell.angle_beta   90.00
_cell.angle_gamma   90.00
#
_symmetry.space_group_name_H-M   'P 1'
#
loop_
_entity.id
_entity.type
_entity.pdbx_description
1 polymer ?
#
loop_
_entity_poly.entity_id
_entity_poly.type
_entity_poly.pdbx_seq_one_letter_code
_entity_poly.pdbx_strand_id
1 'polypeptide(L)'
;MIKYICTICGMIINEKNYNLNEEAFEDFNSVDNIKHCPFCGVRGIYLKELAQGEVQLLNNPVSLVDSNISKILDHAMKLEVFNGDFYQKASELVNTIEIKNMFKSLAKIEFNHARIHKSLGGFKELPILREMDYKKYDEENLIKLANKREKHAVEYYNKYSEEVSSSRLKEIFNALSKVEKEHINLTIK
;
A
#
# COMPACT_ATOMS: atom_id res chain seq x y z
N MET A 1 -11.64 -16.89 16.40
CA MET A 1 -11.45 -15.45 16.67
C MET A 1 -9.96 -15.21 16.69
N ILE A 2 -9.37 -15.04 15.51
CA ILE A 2 -7.97 -14.68 15.37
C ILE A 2 -7.96 -13.20 15.06
N LYS A 3 -7.39 -12.40 15.97
CA LYS A 3 -7.39 -10.94 15.88
C LYS A 3 -5.94 -10.53 15.63
N TYR A 4 -5.56 -10.37 14.37
CA TYR A 4 -4.22 -9.87 14.06
C TYR A 4 -4.22 -8.35 14.01
N ILE A 5 -3.09 -7.74 14.36
CA ILE A 5 -2.77 -6.36 14.00
C ILE A 5 -1.63 -6.38 12.99
N CYS A 6 -1.78 -5.64 11.90
CA CYS A 6 -0.69 -5.39 10.98
C CYS A 6 0.24 -4.35 11.62
N THR A 7 1.48 -4.72 11.90
CA THR A 7 2.44 -3.78 12.49
C THR A 7 2.78 -2.66 11.52
N ILE A 8 2.65 -2.84 10.20
CA ILE A 8 2.98 -1.81 9.20
C ILE A 8 1.87 -0.75 9.06
N CYS A 9 0.62 -1.16 8.84
CA CYS A 9 -0.48 -0.21 8.61
C CYS A 9 -1.40 -0.01 9.83
N GLY A 10 -1.22 -0.79 10.90
CA GLY A 10 -2.01 -0.69 12.13
C GLY A 10 -3.43 -1.25 12.04
N MET A 11 -3.81 -1.85 10.91
CA MET A 11 -5.17 -2.36 10.74
C MET A 11 -5.38 -3.68 11.49
N ILE A 12 -6.57 -3.82 12.08
CA ILE A 12 -7.01 -5.06 12.73
C ILE A 12 -7.64 -5.99 11.70
N ILE A 13 -7.14 -7.22 11.65
CA ILE A 13 -7.60 -8.28 10.76
C ILE A 13 -8.40 -9.30 11.57
N ASN A 14 -9.56 -9.69 11.05
CA ASN A 14 -10.50 -10.63 11.67
C ASN A 14 -11.30 -11.39 10.60
N GLU A 15 -12.21 -12.26 11.05
CA GLU A 15 -13.03 -13.12 10.19
C GLU A 15 -13.93 -12.37 9.18
N LYS A 16 -14.12 -11.05 9.33
CA LYS A 16 -14.97 -10.23 8.43
C LYS A 16 -14.19 -9.51 7.35
N ASN A 17 -12.87 -9.38 7.49
CA ASN A 17 -12.07 -8.53 6.61
C ASN A 17 -10.77 -9.19 6.11
N TYR A 18 -10.54 -10.46 6.45
CA TYR A 18 -9.33 -11.19 6.12
C TYR A 18 -9.04 -11.30 4.61
N ASN A 19 -10.07 -11.26 3.77
CA ASN A 19 -9.96 -11.41 2.31
C ASN A 19 -10.26 -10.12 1.54
N LEU A 20 -10.21 -8.95 2.18
CA LEU A 20 -10.36 -7.70 1.42
C LEU A 20 -9.23 -7.58 0.38
N ASN A 21 -9.60 -7.01 -0.77
CA ASN A 21 -8.69 -6.68 -1.87
C ASN A 21 -7.95 -7.92 -2.44
N GLU A 22 -8.56 -9.11 -2.38
CA GLU A 22 -7.92 -10.36 -2.77
C GLU A 22 -7.39 -10.39 -4.21
N GLU A 23 -7.98 -9.59 -5.11
CA GLU A 23 -7.55 -9.46 -6.51
C GLU A 23 -6.23 -8.71 -6.69
N ALA A 24 -5.71 -8.09 -5.62
CA ALA A 24 -4.41 -7.46 -5.60
C ALA A 24 -3.30 -8.38 -5.07
N PHE A 25 -3.54 -9.69 -4.96
CA PHE A 25 -2.56 -10.66 -4.48
C PHE A 25 -2.49 -11.91 -5.37
N GLU A 26 -1.33 -12.55 -5.42
CA GLU A 26 -1.15 -13.83 -6.11
C GLU A 26 -1.69 -15.01 -5.28
N ASP A 27 -1.73 -14.87 -3.96
CA ASP A 27 -2.23 -15.87 -3.03
C ASP A 27 -3.32 -15.34 -2.10
N PHE A 28 -4.23 -16.23 -1.72
CA PHE A 28 -5.41 -15.87 -0.93
C PHE A 28 -5.19 -16.14 0.56
N ASN A 29 -5.75 -15.27 1.39
CA ASN A 29 -5.94 -15.52 2.81
C ASN A 29 -7.12 -16.49 3.02
N SER A 30 -7.06 -17.28 4.08
CA SER A 30 -8.23 -17.96 4.66
C SER A 30 -8.40 -17.51 6.11
N VAL A 31 -9.57 -17.77 6.70
CA VAL A 31 -9.83 -17.44 8.12
C VAL A 31 -8.77 -18.04 9.05
N ASP A 32 -8.28 -19.23 8.72
CA ASP A 32 -7.31 -19.98 9.53
C ASP A 32 -5.85 -19.72 9.13
N ASN A 33 -5.61 -19.05 7.99
CA ASN A 33 -4.27 -18.81 7.47
C ASN A 33 -4.19 -17.44 6.77
N ILE A 34 -3.76 -16.43 7.54
CA ILE A 34 -3.55 -15.07 7.05
C ILE A 34 -2.10 -14.93 6.55
N LYS A 35 -1.93 -14.92 5.23
CA LYS A 35 -0.64 -14.86 4.54
C LYS A 35 -0.15 -13.43 4.32
N HIS A 36 -1.07 -12.47 4.22
CA HIS A 36 -0.77 -11.05 4.01
C HIS A 36 -1.83 -10.15 4.67
N CYS A 37 -1.48 -8.88 4.86
CA CYS A 37 -2.42 -7.87 5.32
C CYS A 37 -3.39 -7.52 4.18
N PRO A 38 -4.71 -7.73 4.35
CA PRO A 38 -5.69 -7.43 3.30
C PRO A 38 -5.89 -5.92 3.03
N PHE A 39 -5.22 -5.06 3.81
CA PHE A 39 -5.30 -3.60 3.69
C PHE A 39 -4.07 -2.98 3.02
N CYS A 40 -2.86 -3.52 3.23
CA CYS A 40 -1.61 -2.96 2.69
C CYS A 40 -0.68 -4.02 2.08
N GLY A 41 -1.15 -5.24 1.87
CA GLY A 41 -0.42 -6.32 1.19
C GLY A 41 0.80 -6.91 1.89
N VAL A 42 1.30 -6.33 2.97
CA VAL A 42 2.52 -6.83 3.62
C VAL A 42 2.35 -8.27 4.12
N ARG A 43 3.39 -9.09 3.99
CA ARG A 43 3.38 -10.51 4.35
C ARG A 43 3.11 -10.76 5.84
N GLY A 44 2.66 -11.98 6.14
CA GLY A 44 2.22 -12.47 7.45
C GLY A 44 3.22 -12.26 8.59
N ILE A 45 4.51 -12.13 8.29
CA ILE A 45 5.56 -11.82 9.29
C ILE A 45 5.33 -10.50 10.03
N TYR A 46 4.58 -9.57 9.42
CA TYR A 46 4.20 -8.28 10.01
C TYR A 46 2.84 -8.33 10.72
N LEU A 47 2.22 -9.51 10.83
CA LEU A 47 0.95 -9.69 11.51
C LEU A 47 1.21 -10.26 12.90
N LYS A 48 0.68 -9.60 13.93
CA LYS A 48 0.83 -10.02 15.33
C LYS A 48 -0.53 -10.33 15.92
N GLU A 49 -0.62 -11.43 16.65
CA GLU A 49 -1.85 -11.74 17.39
C GLU A 49 -2.04 -10.71 18.49
N LEU A 50 -3.24 -10.13 18.54
CA LEU A 50 -3.67 -9.27 19.63
C LEU A 50 -4.04 -10.16 20.82
N ALA A 51 -3.03 -10.65 21.54
CA ALA A 51 -3.25 -11.09 22.92
C ALA A 51 -3.89 -9.90 23.67
N GLN A 52 -4.89 -10.17 24.51
CA GLN A 52 -5.90 -9.23 25.05
C GLN A 52 -5.38 -8.00 25.86
N GLY A 53 -4.10 -7.65 25.79
CA GLY A 53 -3.50 -6.48 26.46
C GLY A 53 -2.49 -5.66 25.65
N GLU A 54 -2.07 -6.08 24.45
CA GLU A 54 -1.00 -5.42 23.68
C GLU A 54 -1.53 -4.50 22.56
N VAL A 55 -2.34 -3.50 22.92
CA VAL A 55 -2.72 -2.43 21.98
C VAL A 55 -1.79 -1.24 22.17
N GLN A 56 -0.48 -1.42 21.96
CA GLN A 56 0.45 -0.29 22.05
C GLN A 56 1.63 -0.40 21.09
N LEU A 57 1.36 -0.68 19.81
CA LEU A 57 2.34 -0.48 18.73
C LEU A 57 1.63 -0.03 17.45
N LEU A 58 0.87 1.07 17.53
CA LEU A 58 0.38 1.77 16.34
C LEU A 58 1.36 2.88 16.00
N ASN A 59 1.51 3.15 14.70
CA ASN A 59 2.41 4.14 14.10
C ASN A 59 2.32 5.51 14.78
N ASN A 60 2.99 5.65 15.92
CA ASN A 60 3.26 6.95 16.51
C ASN A 60 4.06 7.72 15.46
N PRO A 61 3.77 9.01 15.24
CA PRO A 61 4.63 9.87 14.45
C PRO A 61 6.07 9.60 14.88
N VAL A 62 6.97 9.34 13.93
CA VAL A 62 8.35 9.04 14.29
C VAL A 62 8.85 10.20 15.13
N SER A 63 9.18 9.95 16.39
CA SER A 63 9.64 10.99 17.29
C SER A 63 10.88 11.62 16.65
N LEU A 64 10.79 12.91 16.30
CA LEU A 64 11.81 13.68 15.59
C LEU A 64 11.92 13.36 14.07
N VAL A 65 10.82 13.56 13.32
CA VAL A 65 10.91 13.72 11.87
C VAL A 65 11.67 15.02 11.59
N ASP A 66 12.94 14.94 11.19
CA ASP A 66 13.65 16.11 10.67
C ASP A 66 13.04 16.57 9.32
N SER A 67 13.43 17.76 8.87
CA SER A 67 12.85 18.35 7.65
C SER A 67 13.10 17.53 6.38
N ASN A 68 14.13 16.68 6.34
CA ASN A 68 14.40 15.80 5.20
C ASN A 68 13.50 14.56 5.25
N ILE A 69 13.38 13.90 6.41
CA ILE A 69 12.48 12.76 6.58
C ILE A 69 11.03 13.20 6.32
N SER A 70 10.64 14.40 6.75
CA SER A 70 9.31 14.97 6.49
C SER A 70 9.04 15.07 4.98
N LYS A 71 9.99 15.57 4.20
CA LYS A 71 9.88 15.65 2.73
C LYS A 71 9.80 14.27 2.08
N ILE A 72 10.58 13.30 2.56
CA ILE A 72 10.52 11.91 2.06
C ILE A 72 9.13 11.34 2.29
N LEU A 73 8.58 11.46 3.51
CA LEU A 73 7.24 10.96 3.82
C LEU A 73 6.13 11.69 3.05
N ASP A 74 6.26 13.01 2.83
CA ASP A 74 5.32 13.78 2.01
C ASP A 74 5.34 13.33 0.54
N HIS A 75 6.53 13.11 -0.02
CA HIS A 75 6.69 12.61 -1.38
C HIS A 75 6.17 11.17 -1.53
N ALA A 76 6.45 10.28 -0.57
CA ALA A 76 5.90 8.93 -0.55
C ALA A 76 4.36 8.96 -0.48
N MET A 77 3.79 9.78 0.41
CA MET A 77 2.34 9.97 0.50
C MET A 77 1.74 10.43 -0.84
N LYS A 78 2.36 11.41 -1.52
CA LYS A 78 1.90 11.91 -2.83
C LYS A 78 2.03 10.86 -3.92
N LEU A 79 3.10 10.09 -3.92
CA LEU A 79 3.30 8.98 -4.85
C LEU A 79 2.14 7.97 -4.74
N GLU A 80 1.77 7.60 -3.52
CA GLU A 80 0.70 6.62 -3.31
C GLU A 80 -0.70 7.16 -3.59
N VAL A 81 -0.98 8.43 -3.29
CA VAL A 81 -2.22 9.06 -3.78
C VAL A 81 -2.26 9.07 -5.31
N PHE A 82 -1.15 9.41 -5.96
CA PHE A 82 -1.07 9.45 -7.42
C PHE A 82 -1.26 8.08 -8.08
N ASN A 83 -0.81 7.01 -7.44
CA ASN A 83 -1.06 5.65 -7.89
C ASN A 83 -2.51 5.20 -7.60
N GLY A 84 -3.03 5.49 -6.41
CA GLY A 84 -4.42 5.20 -6.04
C GLY A 84 -5.44 5.86 -6.96
N ASP A 85 -5.25 7.15 -7.27
CA ASP A 85 -6.09 7.90 -8.21
C ASP A 85 -6.05 7.29 -9.61
N PHE A 86 -4.85 6.90 -10.08
CA PHE A 86 -4.70 6.22 -11.36
C PHE A 86 -5.49 4.92 -11.40
N TYR A 87 -5.34 4.06 -10.39
CA TYR A 87 -6.03 2.78 -10.34
C TYR A 87 -7.55 2.94 -10.27
N GLN A 88 -8.04 3.90 -9.50
CA GLN A 88 -9.45 4.21 -9.43
C GLN A 88 -10.00 4.55 -10.83
N LYS A 89 -9.34 5.46 -11.55
CA LYS A 89 -9.75 5.86 -12.91
C LYS A 89 -9.58 4.74 -13.93
N ALA A 90 -8.47 4.02 -13.90
CA ALA A 90 -8.22 2.91 -14.80
C ALA A 90 -9.29 1.82 -14.67
N SER A 91 -9.78 1.55 -13.45
CA SER A 91 -10.85 0.58 -13.21
C SER A 91 -12.19 0.93 -13.88
N GLU A 92 -12.40 2.21 -14.23
CA GLU A 92 -13.59 2.68 -14.94
C GLU A 92 -13.46 2.54 -16.46
N LEU A 93 -12.23 2.41 -16.97
CA LEU A 93 -11.90 2.42 -18.39
C LEU A 93 -11.62 1.03 -18.98
N VAL A 94 -11.29 0.06 -18.13
CA VAL A 94 -11.07 -1.33 -18.54
C VAL A 94 -12.39 -2.09 -18.72
N ASN A 95 -12.39 -3.05 -19.64
CA ASN A 95 -13.55 -3.85 -20.00
C ASN A 95 -13.54 -5.21 -19.29
N THR A 96 -12.35 -5.77 -19.06
CA THR A 96 -12.17 -7.06 -18.42
C THR A 96 -12.49 -6.98 -16.93
N ILE A 97 -13.41 -7.82 -16.44
CA ILE A 97 -13.91 -7.76 -15.06
C ILE A 97 -12.80 -8.09 -14.04
N GLU A 98 -11.90 -9.00 -14.39
CA GLU A 98 -10.75 -9.38 -13.57
C GLU A 98 -9.81 -8.17 -13.39
N ILE A 99 -9.44 -7.50 -14.49
CA ILE A 99 -8.56 -6.31 -14.46
C ILE A 99 -9.24 -5.16 -13.72
N LYS A 100 -10.55 -4.99 -13.92
CA LYS A 100 -11.35 -3.99 -13.20
C LYS A 100 -11.30 -4.19 -11.68
N ASN A 101 -11.49 -5.42 -11.23
CA ASN A 101 -11.47 -5.73 -9.79
C ASN A 101 -10.04 -5.61 -9.23
N MET A 102 -9.03 -6.08 -9.95
CA MET A 102 -7.62 -5.87 -9.61
C MET A 102 -7.30 -4.38 -9.42
N PHE A 103 -7.64 -3.51 -10.38
CA PHE A 103 -7.43 -2.07 -10.24
C PHE A 103 -8.20 -1.45 -9.07
N LYS A 104 -9.43 -1.88 -8.79
CA LYS A 104 -10.16 -1.41 -7.59
C LYS A 104 -9.46 -1.82 -6.29
N SER A 105 -8.91 -3.02 -6.24
CA SER A 105 -8.21 -3.56 -5.08
C SER A 105 -6.87 -2.86 -4.88
N LEU A 106 -6.09 -2.66 -5.94
CA LEU A 106 -4.86 -1.85 -5.94
C LEU A 106 -5.13 -0.40 -5.49
N ALA A 107 -6.17 0.25 -6.02
CA ALA A 107 -6.52 1.61 -5.61
C ALA A 107 -6.71 1.74 -4.08
N LYS A 108 -7.42 0.79 -3.46
CA LYS A 108 -7.65 0.79 -2.02
C LYS A 108 -6.36 0.56 -1.23
N ILE A 109 -5.48 -0.31 -1.72
CA ILE A 109 -4.18 -0.58 -1.11
C ILE A 109 -3.29 0.66 -1.18
N GLU A 110 -3.17 1.32 -2.34
CA GLU A 110 -2.34 2.52 -2.46
C GLU A 110 -2.85 3.67 -1.60
N PHE A 111 -4.17 3.88 -1.53
CA PHE A 111 -4.70 4.87 -0.59
C PHE A 111 -4.41 4.51 0.87
N ASN A 112 -4.28 3.23 1.21
CA ASN A 112 -3.84 2.81 2.53
C ASN A 112 -2.34 3.04 2.72
N HIS A 113 -1.49 2.81 1.70
CA HIS A 113 -0.07 3.17 1.73
C HIS A 113 0.12 4.67 1.96
N ALA A 114 -0.66 5.51 1.26
CA ALA A 114 -0.68 6.95 1.48
C ALA A 114 -1.03 7.30 2.94
N ARG A 115 -1.99 6.60 3.56
CA ARG A 115 -2.37 6.80 4.97
C ARG A 115 -1.28 6.38 5.96
N ILE A 116 -0.46 5.39 5.62
CA ILE A 116 0.72 5.00 6.42
C ILE A 116 1.69 6.18 6.47
N HIS A 117 2.08 6.72 5.31
CA HIS A 117 2.99 7.87 5.23
C HIS A 117 2.40 9.13 5.87
N LYS A 118 1.10 9.36 5.69
CA LYS A 118 0.34 10.40 6.39
C LYS A 118 0.53 10.32 7.90
N SER A 119 0.33 9.13 8.48
CA SER A 119 0.47 8.88 9.92
C SER A 119 1.91 9.07 10.39
N LEU A 120 2.89 8.53 9.66
CA LEU A 120 4.31 8.60 10.00
C LEU A 120 4.83 10.04 9.98
N GLY A 121 4.42 10.84 9.00
CA GLY A 121 4.82 12.23 8.83
C GLY A 121 4.02 13.22 9.67
N GLY A 122 2.96 12.78 10.36
CA GLY A 122 2.08 13.66 11.13
C GLY A 122 1.26 14.63 10.28
N PHE A 123 0.99 14.28 9.01
CA PHE A 123 0.21 15.12 8.11
C PHE A 123 -1.27 15.06 8.45
N LYS A 124 -1.98 16.19 8.32
CA LYS A 124 -3.40 16.29 8.69
C LYS A 124 -4.33 15.62 7.67
N GLU A 125 -3.98 15.71 6.40
CA GLU A 125 -4.78 15.28 5.26
C GLU A 125 -3.93 14.60 4.19
N LEU A 126 -4.59 13.83 3.32
CA LEU A 126 -3.97 13.37 2.09
C LEU A 126 -3.93 14.54 1.10
N PRO A 127 -2.90 14.63 0.24
CA PRO A 127 -2.82 15.67 -0.76
C PRO A 127 -3.98 15.54 -1.76
N ILE A 128 -4.52 16.68 -2.20
CA ILE A 128 -5.40 16.73 -3.37
C ILE A 128 -4.52 16.93 -4.59
N LEU A 129 -4.42 15.91 -5.43
CA LEU A 129 -3.62 15.95 -6.65
C LEU A 129 -4.47 16.36 -7.86
N ARG A 130 -3.79 16.78 -8.93
CA ARG A 130 -4.46 17.10 -10.20
C ARG A 130 -5.02 15.83 -10.81
N GLU A 131 -6.30 15.85 -11.15
CA GLU A 131 -6.93 14.77 -11.91
C GLU A 131 -6.32 14.66 -13.32
N MET A 132 -5.96 13.43 -13.69
CA MET A 132 -5.36 13.09 -14.97
C MET A 132 -6.39 12.40 -15.87
N ASP A 133 -6.40 12.76 -17.16
CA ASP A 133 -7.25 12.09 -18.15
C ASP A 133 -6.54 10.89 -18.78
N TYR A 134 -7.15 9.71 -18.65
CA TYR A 134 -6.66 8.45 -19.16
C TYR A 134 -7.50 7.86 -20.31
N LYS A 135 -8.56 8.56 -20.77
CA LYS A 135 -9.51 8.04 -21.79
C LYS A 135 -8.87 7.71 -23.14
N LYS A 136 -7.68 8.22 -23.41
CA LYS A 136 -6.92 7.95 -24.64
C LYS A 136 -6.17 6.61 -24.63
N TYR A 137 -6.08 5.94 -23.49
CA TYR A 137 -5.37 4.67 -23.37
C TYR A 137 -6.37 3.51 -23.45
N ASP A 138 -6.01 2.48 -24.21
CA ASP A 138 -6.67 1.18 -24.15
C ASP A 138 -6.24 0.39 -22.89
N GLU A 139 -6.88 -0.75 -22.67
CA GLU A 139 -6.63 -1.61 -21.51
C GLU A 139 -5.17 -2.07 -21.42
N GLU A 140 -4.56 -2.47 -22.53
CA GLU A 140 -3.14 -2.90 -22.56
C GLU A 140 -2.20 -1.76 -22.14
N ASN A 141 -2.43 -0.55 -22.62
CA ASN A 141 -1.63 0.61 -22.24
C ASN A 141 -1.88 1.02 -20.78
N LEU A 142 -3.10 0.85 -20.25
CA LEU A 142 -3.37 1.06 -18.82
C LEU A 142 -2.60 0.06 -17.95
N ILE A 143 -2.51 -1.21 -18.32
CA ILE A 143 -1.71 -2.22 -17.60
C ILE A 143 -0.21 -1.86 -17.66
N LYS A 144 0.30 -1.45 -18.82
CA LYS A 144 1.69 -1.00 -18.96
C LYS A 144 1.99 0.23 -18.09
N LEU A 145 1.05 1.16 -17.98
CA LEU A 145 1.17 2.32 -17.11
C LEU A 145 1.14 1.92 -15.62
N ALA A 146 0.27 1.00 -15.23
CA ALA A 146 0.25 0.41 -13.90
C ALA A 146 1.63 -0.16 -13.54
N ASN A 147 2.18 -1.02 -14.41
CA ASN A 147 3.48 -1.64 -14.17
C ASN A 147 4.64 -0.63 -13.99
N LYS A 148 4.63 0.46 -14.76
CA LYS A 148 5.63 1.53 -14.62
C LYS A 148 5.53 2.24 -13.28
N ARG A 149 4.32 2.39 -12.73
CA ARG A 149 4.07 3.02 -11.43
C ARG A 149 4.59 2.16 -10.30
N GLU A 150 4.33 0.87 -10.34
CA GLU A 150 4.83 -0.08 -9.36
C GLU A 150 6.36 -0.13 -9.34
N LYS A 151 6.99 -0.14 -10.52
CA LYS A 151 8.46 -0.03 -10.63
C LYS A 151 9.00 1.26 -10.01
N HIS A 152 8.35 2.39 -10.28
CA HIS A 152 8.76 3.67 -9.69
C HIS A 152 8.58 3.68 -8.16
N ALA A 153 7.53 3.06 -7.62
CA ALA A 153 7.33 2.93 -6.18
C ALA A 153 8.40 2.03 -5.53
N VAL A 154 8.74 0.91 -6.15
CA VAL A 154 9.87 0.06 -5.71
C VAL A 154 11.19 0.84 -5.68
N GLU A 155 11.50 1.58 -6.74
CA GLU A 155 12.71 2.41 -6.82
C GLU A 155 12.74 3.47 -5.70
N TYR A 156 11.60 4.14 -5.49
CA TYR A 156 11.44 5.14 -4.43
C TYR A 156 11.71 4.52 -3.06
N TYR A 157 11.04 3.42 -2.71
CA TYR A 157 11.20 2.78 -1.42
C TYR A 157 12.60 2.24 -1.19
N ASN A 158 13.21 1.58 -2.18
CA ASN A 158 14.56 1.06 -2.04
C ASN A 158 15.55 2.19 -1.76
N LYS A 159 15.50 3.26 -2.56
CA LYS A 159 16.38 4.43 -2.39
C LYS A 159 16.25 5.02 -0.99
N TYR A 160 15.03 5.39 -0.59
CA TYR A 160 14.85 6.14 0.65
C TYR A 160 14.92 5.26 1.91
N SER A 161 14.81 3.94 1.78
CA SER A 161 15.11 3.02 2.90
C SER A 161 16.57 3.10 3.34
N GLU A 162 17.49 3.50 2.46
CA GLU A 162 18.90 3.69 2.80
C GLU A 162 19.16 5.06 3.42
N GLU A 163 18.40 6.08 3.03
CA GLU A 163 18.54 7.48 3.47
C GLU A 163 17.89 7.75 4.85
N VAL A 164 16.81 7.06 5.21
CA VAL A 164 16.15 7.26 6.52
C VAL A 164 16.99 6.66 7.65
N SER A 165 17.18 7.38 8.75
CA SER A 165 17.99 6.91 9.90
C SER A 165 17.22 5.98 10.84
N SER A 166 15.89 6.08 10.88
CA SER A 166 15.02 5.29 11.74
C SER A 166 14.89 3.84 11.25
N SER A 167 15.29 2.87 12.08
CA SER A 167 15.13 1.43 11.80
C SER A 167 13.69 1.06 11.47
N ARG A 168 12.73 1.73 12.10
CA ARG A 168 11.30 1.55 11.85
C ARG A 168 10.88 2.05 10.47
N LEU A 169 11.38 3.20 10.02
CA LEU A 169 11.11 3.68 8.66
C LEU A 169 11.74 2.76 7.61
N LYS A 170 12.96 2.26 7.86
CA LYS A 170 13.60 1.26 7.00
C LYS A 170 12.74 0.00 6.87
N GLU A 171 12.23 -0.51 7.99
CA GLU A 171 11.35 -1.67 8.01
C GLU A 171 10.09 -1.43 7.16
N ILE A 172 9.40 -0.30 7.36
CA ILE A 172 8.19 0.02 6.60
C ILE A 172 8.48 0.14 5.12
N PHE A 173 9.53 0.87 4.73
CA PHE A 173 9.87 1.08 3.31
C PHE A 173 10.25 -0.24 2.64
N ASN A 174 11.01 -1.09 3.34
CA ASN A 174 11.33 -2.43 2.84
C ASN A 174 10.09 -3.34 2.75
N ALA A 175 9.14 -3.20 3.68
CA ALA A 175 7.90 -3.96 3.64
C ALA A 175 7.03 -3.53 2.44
N LEU A 176 6.83 -2.22 2.25
CA LEU A 176 6.04 -1.69 1.12
C LEU A 176 6.73 -1.97 -0.23
N SER A 177 8.05 -1.82 -0.34
CA SER A 177 8.81 -2.21 -1.54
C SER A 177 8.56 -3.66 -1.98
N LYS A 178 8.38 -4.59 -1.02
CA LYS A 178 8.04 -5.98 -1.34
C LYS A 178 6.61 -6.11 -1.89
N VAL A 179 5.66 -5.34 -1.36
CA VAL A 179 4.28 -5.30 -1.85
C VAL A 179 4.24 -4.77 -3.28
N GLU A 180 4.94 -3.67 -3.56
CA GLU A 180 4.97 -3.11 -4.92
C GLU A 180 5.63 -4.07 -5.93
N LYS A 181 6.61 -4.87 -5.50
CA LYS A 181 7.17 -5.94 -6.36
C LYS A 181 6.15 -7.02 -6.70
N GLU A 182 5.22 -7.31 -5.80
CA GLU A 182 4.12 -8.25 -6.07
C GLU A 182 3.10 -7.61 -7.03
N HIS A 183 2.80 -6.31 -6.87
CA HIS A 183 1.97 -5.56 -7.81
C HIS A 183 2.58 -5.50 -9.23
N ILE A 184 3.92 -5.44 -9.36
CA ILE A 184 4.60 -5.58 -10.66
C ILE A 184 4.19 -6.89 -11.34
N ASN A 185 4.17 -8.01 -10.62
CA ASN A 185 3.81 -9.32 -11.20
C ASN A 185 2.35 -9.39 -11.65
N LEU A 186 1.46 -8.65 -10.98
CA LEU A 186 0.05 -8.55 -11.37
C LEU A 186 -0.14 -7.72 -12.65
N THR A 187 0.77 -6.79 -12.92
CA THR A 187 0.69 -5.80 -14.00
C THR A 187 1.59 -6.12 -15.20
N ILE A 188 2.13 -7.33 -15.28
CA ILE A 188 2.84 -7.86 -16.47
C ILE A 188 2.04 -8.92 -17.25
N LYS A 189 0.85 -9.29 -16.76
CA LYS A 189 -0.06 -10.24 -17.42
C LYS A 189 -0.74 -9.58 -18.61
#